data_AF-A0A9E3K1Z7-F1
#
_entry.id   AF-A0A9E3K1Z7-F1
#
_cell.length_a   1.000
_cell.length_b   1.000
_cell.length_c   1.000
_cell.angle_alpha   90.00
_cell.angle_beta   90.00
_cell.angle_gamma   90.00
#
_symmetry.space_group_name_H-M   'P 1'
#
loop_
_entity.id
_entity.type
_entity.pdbx_description
1 polymer ?
#
loop_
_entity_poly.entity_id
_entity_poly.type
_entity_poly.pdbx_seq_one_letter_code
_entity_poly.pdbx_strand_id
1 'polypeptide(L)'
;VWSRPFIQRSSALGFLTVGMGAGAAGLVVMGLLTGRVAVLGSFGAPQWIAGVYLGVGGGALAFILWVLALERATPTRVANTMTVNPVAAGLLATQLVGEPITLNLVIGLIAVFAGIWIATTQTGKS
;
A
#
# COMPACT_ATOMS: atom_id res chain seq x y z
N VAL A 1 -21.89 18.92 -16.43
CA VAL A 1 -21.69 18.18 -17.70
C VAL A 1 -20.36 18.51 -18.38
N TRP A 2 -19.51 19.41 -17.84
CA TRP A 2 -18.25 19.85 -18.46
C TRP A 2 -16.94 19.43 -17.76
N SER A 3 -16.99 18.57 -16.72
CA SER A 3 -15.79 18.17 -15.96
C SER A 3 -15.14 16.86 -16.46
N ARG A 4 -15.77 16.15 -17.40
CA ARG A 4 -15.29 14.86 -17.91
C ARG A 4 -13.97 14.89 -18.73
N PRO A 5 -13.59 15.97 -19.46
CA PRO A 5 -12.38 15.91 -20.29
C PRO A 5 -11.08 16.21 -19.53
N PHE A 6 -11.13 16.91 -18.38
CA PHE A 6 -9.92 17.31 -17.65
C PHE A 6 -9.33 16.21 -16.76
N ILE A 7 -10.14 15.20 -16.42
CA ILE A 7 -9.75 14.05 -15.59
C ILE A 7 -9.04 12.97 -16.42
N GLN A 8 -9.21 12.95 -17.75
CA GLN A 8 -8.79 11.83 -18.60
C GLN A 8 -7.36 11.90 -19.17
N ARG A 9 -6.58 12.97 -18.97
CA ARG A 9 -5.29 13.09 -19.68
C ARG A 9 -4.05 13.51 -18.90
N SER A 10 -4.12 14.00 -17.65
CA SER A 10 -2.95 14.76 -17.13
C SER A 10 -2.36 14.46 -15.77
N SER A 11 -2.87 13.61 -14.86
CA SER A 11 -2.10 13.49 -13.60
C SER A 11 -2.20 12.25 -12.76
N ALA A 12 -2.87 11.17 -13.12
CA ALA A 12 -2.85 10.01 -12.21
C ALA A 12 -1.41 9.48 -12.01
N LEU A 13 -0.64 9.39 -13.10
CA LEU A 13 0.81 9.11 -13.09
C LEU A 13 1.67 10.32 -12.66
N GLY A 14 1.29 11.54 -13.05
CA GLY A 14 2.02 12.77 -12.66
C GLY A 14 1.96 13.06 -11.15
N PHE A 15 0.78 12.92 -10.56
CA PHE A 15 0.53 12.99 -9.14
C PHE A 15 1.25 11.88 -8.39
N LEU A 16 1.25 10.66 -8.94
CA LEU A 16 2.00 9.54 -8.38
C LEU A 16 3.51 9.81 -8.35
N THR A 17 4.07 10.23 -9.47
CA THR A 17 5.51 10.51 -9.60
C THR A 17 5.95 11.66 -8.71
N VAL A 18 5.17 12.75 -8.64
CA VAL A 18 5.46 13.88 -7.74
C VAL A 18 5.30 13.48 -6.28
N GLY A 19 4.22 12.78 -5.93
CA GLY A 19 3.96 12.34 -4.55
C GLY A 19 5.01 11.35 -4.04
N MET A 20 5.35 10.34 -4.84
CA MET A 20 6.42 9.39 -4.53
C MET A 20 7.79 10.06 -4.52
N GLY A 21 8.05 10.98 -5.46
CA GLY A 21 9.30 11.75 -5.51
C GLY A 21 9.48 12.62 -4.27
N ALA A 22 8.43 13.31 -3.82
CA ALA A 22 8.45 14.10 -2.59
C ALA A 22 8.67 13.23 -1.35
N GLY A 23 7.99 12.08 -1.26
CA GLY A 23 8.18 11.10 -0.19
C GLY A 23 9.61 10.54 -0.16
N ALA A 24 10.14 10.16 -1.32
CA ALA A 24 11.52 9.68 -1.46
C ALA A 24 12.53 10.76 -1.05
N ALA A 25 12.36 12.00 -1.49
CA ALA A 25 13.21 13.11 -1.10
C ALA A 25 13.19 13.35 0.42
N GLY A 26 11.99 13.33 1.03
CA GLY A 26 11.85 13.46 2.48
C GLY A 26 12.55 12.33 3.25
N LEU A 27 12.43 11.08 2.79
CA LEU A 27 13.11 9.93 3.38
C LEU A 27 14.64 10.02 3.22
N VAL A 28 15.14 10.51 2.07
CA VAL A 28 16.57 10.73 1.85
C VAL A 28 17.11 11.79 2.79
N VAL A 29 16.42 12.93 2.93
CA VAL A 29 16.80 13.99 3.86
C VAL A 29 16.83 13.46 5.29
N MET A 30 15.78 12.77 5.74
CA MET A 30 15.76 12.18 7.08
C MET A 30 16.84 11.12 7.27
N GLY A 31 17.12 10.31 6.25
CA GLY A 31 18.21 9.33 6.27
C GLY A 31 19.58 9.99 6.48
N LEU A 32 19.82 11.10 5.77
CA LEU A 32 21.03 11.90 5.90
C LEU A 32 21.15 12.54 7.30
N LEU A 33 20.06 13.13 7.80
CA LEU A 33 20.03 13.77 9.12
C LEU A 33 20.22 12.77 10.28
N THR A 34 19.76 11.52 10.11
CA THR A 34 19.87 10.46 11.12
C THR A 34 21.13 9.61 10.99
N GLY A 35 21.99 9.87 10.00
CA GLY A 35 23.19 9.08 9.72
C GLY A 35 22.92 7.65 9.23
N ARG A 36 21.66 7.30 8.98
CA ARG A 36 21.23 5.94 8.59
C ARG A 36 21.64 5.55 7.18
N VAL A 37 22.12 6.50 6.38
CA VAL A 37 22.64 6.24 5.03
C VAL A 37 23.88 5.34 5.07
N ALA A 38 24.67 5.39 6.16
CA ALA A 38 25.84 4.52 6.33
C ALA A 38 25.47 3.02 6.35
N VAL A 39 24.25 2.68 6.76
CA VAL A 39 23.74 1.30 6.80
C VAL A 39 23.60 0.72 5.39
N LEU A 40 23.36 1.56 4.37
CA LEU A 40 23.30 1.12 2.97
C LEU A 40 24.64 0.53 2.49
N GLY A 41 25.76 0.97 3.06
CA GLY A 41 27.08 0.40 2.76
C GLY A 41 27.25 -1.05 3.24
N SER A 42 26.45 -1.49 4.21
CA SER A 42 26.43 -2.88 4.70
C SER A 42 25.41 -3.78 4.00
N PHE A 43 24.64 -3.26 3.04
CA PHE A 43 23.63 -4.04 2.35
C PHE A 43 24.27 -5.02 1.37
N GLY A 44 23.99 -6.31 1.54
CA GLY A 44 24.30 -7.35 0.58
C GLY A 44 23.25 -7.46 -0.53
N ALA A 45 23.49 -8.36 -1.48
CA ALA A 45 22.57 -8.62 -2.58
C ALA A 45 21.12 -8.94 -2.14
N PRO A 46 20.86 -9.73 -1.07
CA PRO A 46 19.49 -10.00 -0.63
C PRO A 46 18.74 -8.74 -0.19
N GLN A 47 19.39 -7.82 0.51
CA GLN A 47 18.76 -6.57 0.97
C GLN A 47 18.42 -5.66 -0.21
N TRP A 48 19.28 -5.59 -1.22
CA TRP A 48 19.01 -4.84 -2.44
C TRP A 48 17.84 -5.43 -3.23
N ILE A 49 17.80 -6.76 -3.37
CA ILE A 49 16.69 -7.44 -4.05
C ILE A 49 15.38 -7.18 -3.30
N ALA A 50 15.37 -7.29 -1.97
CA ALA A 50 14.19 -6.98 -1.15
C ALA A 50 13.77 -5.51 -1.32
N GLY A 51 14.72 -4.58 -1.34
CA GLY A 51 14.46 -3.16 -1.58
C GLY A 51 13.82 -2.89 -2.94
N VAL A 52 14.34 -3.52 -4.01
CA VAL A 52 13.77 -3.41 -5.36
C VAL A 52 12.37 -4.05 -5.42
N TYR A 53 12.18 -5.22 -4.82
CA TYR A 53 10.87 -5.89 -4.76
C TYR A 53 9.83 -5.02 -4.05
N LEU A 54 10.18 -4.43 -2.90
CA LEU A 54 9.29 -3.54 -2.15
C LEU A 54 9.03 -2.24 -2.90
N GLY A 55 10.06 -1.62 -3.50
CA GLY A 55 9.93 -0.37 -4.24
C GLY A 55 9.09 -0.51 -5.51
N VAL A 56 9.39 -1.52 -6.33
CA VAL A 56 8.72 -1.74 -7.62
C VAL A 56 7.39 -2.45 -7.44
N GLY A 57 7.38 -3.60 -6.76
CA GLY A 57 6.17 -4.40 -6.56
C GLY A 57 5.23 -3.79 -5.53
N GLY A 58 5.73 -3.58 -4.30
CA GLY A 58 4.94 -3.05 -3.19
C GLY A 58 4.58 -1.57 -3.29
N GLY A 59 5.44 -0.77 -3.94
CA GLY A 59 5.26 0.66 -4.12
C GLY A 59 4.62 1.00 -5.46
N ALA A 60 5.43 1.02 -6.52
CA ALA A 60 5.03 1.56 -7.81
C ALA A 60 3.86 0.78 -8.45
N LEU A 61 3.98 -0.54 -8.56
CA LEU A 61 2.95 -1.37 -9.19
C LEU A 61 1.65 -1.36 -8.38
N ALA A 62 1.73 -1.52 -7.05
CA ALA A 62 0.55 -1.47 -6.18
C ALA A 62 -0.21 -0.14 -6.30
N PHE A 63 0.50 0.99 -6.35
CA PHE A 63 -0.14 2.30 -6.53
C PHE A 63 -0.72 2.50 -7.93
N ILE A 64 -0.03 2.03 -8.98
CA ILE A 64 -0.58 2.07 -10.34
C ILE A 64 -1.88 1.26 -10.39
N LEU A 65 -1.89 0.05 -9.83
CA LEU A 65 -3.10 -0.78 -9.75
C LEU A 65 -4.20 -0.11 -8.94
N TRP A 66 -3.85 0.60 -7.85
CA TRP A 66 -4.80 1.36 -7.06
C TRP A 66 -5.43 2.51 -7.85
N VAL A 67 -4.62 3.28 -8.58
CA VAL A 67 -5.11 4.35 -9.47
C VAL A 67 -6.01 3.78 -10.56
N LEU A 68 -5.60 2.69 -11.20
CA LEU A 68 -6.42 1.99 -12.20
C LEU A 68 -7.74 1.47 -11.62
N ALA A 69 -7.74 1.05 -10.35
CA ALA A 69 -8.95 0.64 -9.66
C ALA A 69 -9.88 1.84 -9.41
N LEU A 70 -9.35 3.01 -9.05
CA LEU A 70 -10.13 4.24 -8.88
C LEU A 70 -10.74 4.76 -10.19
N GLU A 71 -10.08 4.52 -11.32
CA GLU A 71 -10.65 4.85 -12.63
C GLU A 71 -11.87 3.97 -12.98
N ARG A 72 -11.94 2.76 -12.41
CA ARG A 72 -12.95 1.73 -12.74
C ARG A 72 -14.02 1.54 -11.66
N ALA A 73 -13.76 1.97 -10.43
CA ALA A 73 -14.65 1.78 -9.28
C ALA A 73 -14.68 3.03 -8.38
N THR A 74 -15.73 3.19 -7.59
CA THR A 74 -15.82 4.30 -6.64
C THR A 74 -14.73 4.20 -5.57
N PRO A 75 -14.20 5.34 -5.06
CA PRO A 75 -13.15 5.35 -4.04
C PRO A 75 -13.46 4.48 -2.82
N THR A 76 -14.73 4.45 -2.40
CA THR A 76 -15.21 3.61 -1.29
C THR A 76 -15.05 2.12 -1.58
N ARG A 77 -15.34 1.67 -2.81
CA ARG A 77 -15.18 0.26 -3.19
C ARG A 77 -13.70 -0.13 -3.25
N VAL A 78 -12.85 0.74 -3.78
CA VAL A 78 -11.40 0.52 -3.82
C VAL A 78 -10.81 0.49 -2.41
N ALA A 79 -11.18 1.43 -1.54
CA ALA A 79 -10.76 1.44 -0.14
C ALA A 79 -11.21 0.16 0.59
N ASN A 80 -12.41 -0.35 0.32
CA ASN A 80 -12.89 -1.60 0.89
C ASN A 80 -12.10 -2.82 0.41
N THR A 81 -11.43 -2.79 -0.75
CA THR A 81 -10.56 -3.91 -1.16
C THR A 81 -9.26 -4.00 -0.35
N MET A 82 -8.75 -2.87 0.16
CA MET A 82 -7.56 -2.85 1.01
C MET A 82 -7.76 -3.61 2.31
N THR A 83 -9.02 -3.77 2.72
CA THR A 83 -9.35 -4.49 3.94
C THR A 83 -9.21 -6.01 3.81
N VAL A 84 -9.01 -6.51 2.59
CA VAL A 84 -8.66 -7.90 2.30
C VAL A 84 -7.15 -8.13 2.50
N ASN A 85 -6.33 -7.07 2.50
CA ASN A 85 -4.87 -7.19 2.64
C ASN A 85 -4.43 -7.99 3.87
N PRO A 86 -5.02 -7.82 5.07
CA PRO A 86 -4.63 -8.61 6.25
C PRO A 86 -4.94 -10.10 6.10
N VAL A 87 -6.03 -10.46 5.40
CA VAL A 87 -6.39 -11.86 5.10
C VAL A 87 -5.36 -12.46 4.14
N ALA A 88 -5.08 -11.76 3.04
CA ALA A 88 -4.09 -12.20 2.06
C ALA A 88 -2.69 -12.28 2.67
N ALA A 89 -2.31 -11.30 3.49
CA ALA A 89 -1.04 -11.30 4.22
C ALA A 89 -0.94 -12.48 5.20
N GLY A 90 -2.01 -12.79 5.94
CA GLY A 90 -2.05 -13.94 6.84
C GLY A 90 -1.89 -15.27 6.10
N LEU A 91 -2.61 -15.47 5.00
CA LEU A 91 -2.51 -16.68 4.17
C LEU A 91 -1.14 -16.81 3.50
N LEU A 92 -0.57 -15.70 3.01
CA LEU A 92 0.75 -15.72 2.40
C LEU A 92 1.84 -15.90 3.46
N ALA A 93 1.68 -15.38 4.68
CA ALA A 93 2.63 -15.59 5.77
C ALA A 93 2.76 -17.07 6.13
N THR A 94 1.65 -17.82 6.20
CA THR A 94 1.72 -19.27 6.46
C THR A 94 2.43 -20.01 5.34
N GLN A 95 2.17 -19.63 4.08
CA GLN A 95 2.70 -20.33 2.91
C GLN A 95 4.16 -19.96 2.58
N LEU A 96 4.56 -18.71 2.79
CA LEU A 96 5.88 -18.20 2.41
C LEU A 96 6.87 -18.19 3.57
N VAL A 97 6.41 -17.93 4.80
CA VAL A 97 7.27 -17.81 5.99
C VAL A 97 7.24 -19.10 6.82
N GLY A 98 6.21 -19.93 6.67
CA GLY A 98 6.05 -21.16 7.44
C GLY A 98 5.69 -20.92 8.90
N GLU A 99 5.32 -19.69 9.27
CA GLU A 99 4.90 -19.36 10.62
C GLU A 99 3.50 -19.93 10.89
N PRO A 100 3.31 -20.72 11.97
CA PRO A 100 2.01 -21.24 12.34
C PRO A 100 1.06 -20.09 12.67
N ILE A 101 -0.20 -20.21 12.24
CA ILE A 101 -1.27 -19.24 12.56
C ILE A 101 -1.42 -19.18 14.08
N THR A 102 -0.90 -18.13 14.69
CA THR A 102 -1.02 -17.91 16.14
C THR A 102 -2.42 -17.41 16.48
N LEU A 103 -2.86 -17.65 17.72
CA LEU A 103 -4.14 -17.15 18.21
C LEU A 103 -4.21 -15.61 18.12
N ASN A 104 -3.08 -14.92 18.30
CA ASN A 104 -2.97 -13.47 18.16
C ASN A 104 -3.27 -13.00 16.73
N LEU A 105 -2.82 -13.74 15.70
CA LEU A 105 -3.14 -13.44 14.31
C LEU A 105 -4.64 -13.59 14.05
N VAL A 106 -5.26 -14.64 14.60
CA VAL A 106 -6.72 -14.86 14.48
C VAL A 106 -7.50 -13.73 15.15
N ILE A 107 -7.12 -13.33 16.37
CA ILE A 107 -7.75 -12.21 17.09
C ILE A 107 -7.58 -10.91 16.30
N GLY A 108 -6.38 -10.65 15.78
CA GLY A 108 -6.10 -9.49 14.93
C GLY A 108 -6.96 -9.49 13.66
N LEU A 109 -7.15 -10.64 13.02
CA LEU A 109 -7.97 -10.78 11.83
C LEU A 109 -9.46 -10.53 12.14
N ILE A 110 -9.97 -11.05 13.27
CA ILE A 110 -11.33 -10.77 13.75
C ILE A 110 -11.52 -9.27 14.03
N ALA A 111 -10.54 -8.63 14.67
CA ALA A 111 -10.59 -7.19 14.94
C ALA A 111 -10.62 -6.35 13.65
N VAL A 112 -9.82 -6.73 12.64
CA VAL A 112 -9.87 -6.13 11.30
C VAL A 112 -11.27 -6.31 10.70
N PHE A 113 -11.81 -7.54 10.70
CA PHE A 113 -13.17 -7.80 10.17
C PHE A 113 -14.25 -6.98 10.88
N ALA A 114 -14.18 -6.86 12.20
CA ALA A 114 -15.10 -6.03 12.97
C ALA A 114 -14.99 -4.55 12.57
N GLY A 115 -13.76 -4.03 12.39
CA GLY A 115 -13.53 -2.66 11.91
C GLY A 115 -14.12 -2.42 10.52
N ILE A 116 -13.95 -3.36 9.59
CA ILE A 116 -14.54 -3.30 8.24
C ILE A 116 -16.06 -3.26 8.32
N TRP A 117 -16.66 -4.15 9.11
CA TRP A 117 -18.10 -4.22 9.28
C TRP A 117 -18.69 -2.90 9.79
N ILE A 118 -18.03 -2.28 10.78
CA ILE A 118 -18.45 -0.97 11.30
C ILE A 118 -18.32 0.11 10.22
N ALA A 119 -17.20 0.17 9.50
CA ALA A 119 -16.96 1.18 8.46
C ALA A 119 -17.95 1.04 7.28
N THR A 120 -18.25 -0.19 6.86
CA THR A 120 -19.14 -0.45 5.72
C THR A 120 -20.61 -0.20 6.05
N THR A 121 -21.04 -0.49 7.29
CA THR A 121 -22.43 -0.24 7.72
C THR A 121 -22.77 1.24 7.92
N GLN A 122 -21.78 2.12 8.15
CA GLN A 122 -22.00 3.57 8.25
C GLN A 122 -22.30 4.26 6.91
N THR A 123 -22.02 3.62 5.77
CA THR A 123 -22.23 4.23 4.45
C THR A 123 -23.71 4.17 3.98
N GLY A 124 -24.59 3.52 4.74
CA GLY A 124 -26.02 3.33 4.41
C GLY A 124 -26.99 4.38 4.97
N LYS A 125 -26.52 5.49 5.56
CA LYS A 125 -27.37 6.60 6.03
C LYS A 125 -27.04 7.89 5.28
N SER A 126 -27.63 8.07 4.10
CA SER A 126 -27.98 9.37 3.52
C SER A 126 -29.15 9.21 2.57
#